data_AF-A0A4R0RA16-F1
#
_entry.id   AF-A0A4R0RA16-F1
#
_cell.length_a   1.000
_cell.length_b   1.000
_cell.length_c   1.000
_cell.angle_alpha   90.00
_cell.angle_beta   90.00
_cell.angle_gamma   90.00
#
_symmetry.space_group_name_H-M   'P 1'
#
loop_
_entity.id
_entity.type
_entity.pdbx_description
1 polymer ?
#
loop_
_entity_poly.entity_id
_entity_poly.type
_entity_poly.pdbx_seq_one_letter_code
_entity_poly.pdbx_strand_id
1 'polypeptide(L)'
;MNLTYPERVTPYNIAYLQDIDLRYNKRADAFLQYGWIVERHLKDGDLHKMSMMSHRVKLMPYSTFRLNLFATPPYNADFDGDKMNMHVPQNEETHAELSQIAWVPRQIISPQANKPVMGIVQDTLCEYPDGSIPLPAIIKPKPLWTGKQLLSLSLCIPRGINIRIGGMNGRIVKRVGL
;
A
#
# COMPACT_ATOMS: atom_id res chain seq x y z
N MET A 1 -6.02 19.91 -11.09
CA MET A 1 -5.05 18.87 -10.66
C MET A 1 -5.01 18.89 -9.15
N ASN A 2 -5.61 17.90 -8.48
CA ASN A 2 -5.82 17.94 -7.01
C ASN A 2 -4.76 17.18 -6.21
N LEU A 3 -3.64 16.82 -6.83
CA LEU A 3 -2.54 16.13 -6.15
C LEU A 3 -1.50 17.16 -5.71
N THR A 4 -1.26 17.22 -4.41
CA THR A 4 -0.24 18.05 -3.75
C THR A 4 0.83 17.18 -3.10
N TYR A 5 2.05 17.69 -3.06
CA TYR A 5 3.22 17.10 -2.40
C TYR A 5 3.71 18.07 -1.32
N PRO A 6 3.77 17.65 -0.04
CA PRO A 6 4.29 18.49 1.03
C PRO A 6 5.82 18.54 0.97
N GLU A 7 6.38 19.72 0.68
CA GLU A 7 7.82 19.94 0.63
C GLU A 7 8.28 20.89 1.73
N ARG A 8 9.35 20.52 2.45
CA ARG A 8 9.95 21.36 3.50
C ARG A 8 10.82 22.46 2.89
N VAL A 9 10.65 23.68 3.39
CA VAL A 9 11.44 24.85 3.00
C VAL A 9 12.85 24.76 3.58
N THR A 10 13.83 24.85 2.70
CA THR A 10 15.29 24.79 2.90
C THR A 10 15.94 25.99 2.18
N PRO A 11 17.21 26.32 2.47
CA PRO A 11 17.94 27.38 1.76
C PRO A 11 18.00 27.20 0.23
N TYR A 12 17.86 25.97 -0.26
CA TYR A 12 18.00 25.65 -1.69
C TYR A 12 16.69 25.74 -2.49
N ASN A 13 15.53 25.60 -1.83
CA ASN A 13 14.22 25.53 -2.50
C ASN A 13 13.29 26.72 -2.18
N ILE A 14 13.63 27.56 -1.20
CA ILE A 14 12.79 28.68 -0.74
C ILE A 14 12.37 29.63 -1.86
N ALA A 15 13.28 29.97 -2.78
CA ALA A 15 13.01 30.94 -3.85
C ALA A 15 11.91 30.47 -4.80
N TYR A 16 11.91 29.18 -5.17
CA TYR A 16 10.90 28.64 -6.07
C TYR A 16 9.59 28.32 -5.33
N LEU A 17 9.66 27.88 -4.06
CA LEU A 17 8.46 27.61 -3.26
C LEU A 17 7.68 28.89 -2.98
N GLN A 18 8.37 30.01 -2.76
CA GLN A 18 7.77 31.33 -2.59
C GLN A 18 6.98 31.77 -3.84
N ASP A 19 7.52 31.54 -5.04
CA ASP A 19 6.83 31.85 -6.30
C ASP A 19 5.56 30.99 -6.50
N ILE A 20 5.58 29.72 -6.07
CA ILE A 20 4.40 28.84 -6.13
C ILE A 20 3.29 29.34 -5.19
N ASP A 21 3.64 29.71 -3.96
CA ASP A 21 2.67 30.17 -2.96
C ASP A 21 2.05 31.53 -3.33
N LEU A 22 2.88 32.48 -3.79
CA LEU A 22 2.43 33.82 -4.23
C LEU A 22 1.48 33.76 -5.44
N ARG A 23 1.58 32.75 -6.30
CA ARG A 23 0.65 32.55 -7.42
C ARG A 23 -0.74 32.17 -6.96
N TYR A 24 -0.87 31.39 -5.88
CA TYR A 24 -2.13 30.88 -5.38
C TYR A 24 -2.76 31.78 -4.31
N ASN A 25 -1.95 32.43 -3.47
CA ASN A 25 -2.43 33.25 -2.36
C ASN A 25 -1.91 34.69 -2.44
N LYS A 26 -2.43 35.45 -3.41
CA LYS A 26 -2.10 36.88 -3.64
C LYS A 26 -2.47 37.83 -2.49
N ARG A 27 -3.04 37.33 -1.39
CA ARG A 27 -3.47 38.12 -0.23
C ARG A 27 -2.50 38.06 0.95
N ALA A 28 -1.47 37.23 0.89
CA ALA A 28 -0.47 37.11 1.94
C ALA A 28 0.89 37.64 1.45
N ASP A 29 1.28 38.83 1.90
CA ASP A 29 2.67 39.33 1.85
C ASP A 29 3.57 38.56 2.86
N ALA A 30 3.41 37.24 2.92
CA ALA A 30 4.11 36.38 3.86
C ALA A 30 5.36 35.79 3.19
N PHE A 31 6.53 36.16 3.70
CA PHE A 31 7.78 35.49 3.35
C PHE A 31 7.83 34.12 4.04
N LEU A 32 8.04 33.05 3.26
CA LEU A 32 8.26 31.70 3.78
C LEU A 32 9.51 31.69 4.66
N GLN A 33 9.42 30.99 5.79
CA GLN A 33 10.56 30.78 6.67
C GLN A 33 11.11 29.36 6.53
N TYR A 34 12.40 29.20 6.84
CA TYR A 34 13.03 27.89 6.86
C TYR A 34 12.34 26.94 7.83
N GLY A 35 12.10 25.71 7.37
CA GLY A 35 11.44 24.67 8.15
C GLY A 35 9.92 24.63 8.03
N TRP A 36 9.29 25.59 7.33
CA TRP A 36 7.88 25.49 6.98
C TRP A 36 7.64 24.40 5.93
N ILE A 37 6.40 23.92 5.83
CA ILE A 37 6.00 22.91 4.84
C ILE A 37 5.03 23.56 3.87
N VAL A 38 5.32 23.47 2.59
CA VAL A 38 4.48 24.00 1.50
C VAL A 38 3.90 22.83 0.72
N GLU A 39 2.59 22.77 0.59
CA GLU A 39 1.91 21.81 -0.28
C GLU A 39 1.91 22.34 -1.72
N ARG A 40 2.85 21.84 -2.54
CA ARG A 40 2.94 22.22 -3.96
C ARG A 40 2.25 21.19 -4.85
N HIS A 41 1.78 21.60 -6.02
CA HIS A 41 1.33 20.64 -7.04
C HIS A 41 2.50 19.77 -7.56
N LEU A 42 2.16 18.55 -7.98
CA LEU A 42 3.10 17.66 -8.66
C LEU A 42 3.57 18.32 -9.97
N LYS A 43 4.87 18.19 -10.25
CA LYS A 43 5.56 18.65 -11.47
C LYS A 43 6.05 17.44 -12.27
N ASP A 44 6.38 17.66 -13.55
CA ASP A 44 7.05 16.65 -14.38
C ASP A 44 8.34 16.17 -13.70
N GLY A 45 8.42 14.86 -13.46
CA GLY A 45 9.51 14.21 -12.72
C GLY A 45 9.16 13.79 -11.29
N ASP A 46 8.03 14.24 -10.72
CA ASP A 46 7.55 13.76 -9.43
C ASP A 46 6.91 12.36 -9.59
N LEU A 47 7.71 11.31 -9.41
CA LEU A 47 7.23 9.92 -9.37
C LEU A 47 6.60 9.61 -8.01
N HIS A 48 5.43 8.95 -8.02
CA HIS A 48 4.91 8.36 -6.81
C HIS A 48 5.90 7.30 -6.33
N LYS A 49 6.38 7.42 -5.08
CA LYS A 49 7.46 6.60 -4.49
C LYS A 49 7.23 5.09 -4.65
N MET A 50 5.97 4.68 -4.73
CA MET A 50 5.53 3.30 -4.86
C MET A 50 5.52 2.75 -6.30
N SER A 51 5.68 3.60 -7.31
CA SER A 51 5.65 3.20 -8.72
C SER A 51 6.93 2.49 -9.17
N MET A 52 7.96 2.44 -8.32
CA MET A 52 9.17 1.64 -8.51
C MET A 52 9.45 0.83 -7.25
N MET A 53 9.41 -0.50 -7.35
CA MET A 53 9.71 -1.39 -6.24
C MET A 53 10.57 -2.56 -6.73
N SER A 54 11.34 -3.14 -5.82
CA SER A 54 12.20 -4.29 -6.06
C SER A 54 11.41 -5.59 -5.95
N HIS A 55 11.56 -6.45 -6.96
CA HIS A 55 10.96 -7.78 -7.05
C HIS A 55 12.03 -8.85 -7.19
N ARG A 56 11.69 -10.06 -6.74
CA ARG A 56 12.52 -11.24 -7.02
C ARG A 56 12.12 -11.85 -8.36
N VAL A 57 13.09 -12.00 -9.26
CA VAL A 57 12.86 -12.57 -10.59
C VAL A 57 12.71 -14.10 -10.48
N LYS A 58 11.69 -14.64 -11.16
CA LYS A 58 11.53 -16.08 -11.40
C LYS A 58 11.31 -16.28 -12.90
N LEU A 59 12.20 -17.05 -13.53
CA LEU A 59 12.06 -17.40 -14.94
C LEU A 59 10.89 -18.36 -15.13
N MET A 60 10.06 -18.04 -16.10
CA MET A 60 8.86 -18.79 -16.44
C MET A 60 8.72 -18.78 -17.96
N PRO A 61 8.02 -19.77 -18.56
CA PRO A 61 7.72 -19.74 -19.99
C PRO A 61 6.91 -18.49 -20.38
N TYR A 62 6.86 -18.21 -21.69
CA TYR A 62 6.17 -17.08 -22.34
C TYR A 62 6.88 -15.72 -22.24
N SER A 63 6.47 -14.75 -23.08
CA SER A 63 7.14 -13.45 -23.28
C SER A 63 6.49 -12.29 -22.54
N THR A 64 5.89 -12.55 -21.37
CA THR A 64 5.22 -11.51 -20.56
C THR A 64 5.74 -11.51 -19.13
N PHE A 65 5.80 -10.32 -18.53
CA PHE A 65 6.05 -10.20 -17.10
C PHE A 65 4.80 -10.60 -16.32
N ARG A 66 4.98 -11.45 -15.31
CA ARG A 66 3.92 -11.83 -14.37
C ARG A 66 4.18 -11.12 -13.05
N LEU A 67 3.14 -10.49 -12.51
CA LEU A 67 3.18 -9.83 -11.22
C LEU A 67 2.00 -10.32 -10.37
N ASN A 68 2.16 -10.26 -9.05
CA ASN A 68 1.10 -10.63 -8.12
C ASN A 68 -0.03 -9.60 -8.18
N LEU A 69 -1.29 -10.04 -8.29
CA LEU A 69 -2.48 -9.17 -8.32
C LEU A 69 -2.52 -8.19 -7.13
N PHE A 70 -2.02 -8.58 -5.96
CA PHE A 70 -1.96 -7.67 -4.80
C PHE A 70 -1.04 -6.46 -4.99
N ALA A 71 -0.11 -6.53 -5.92
CA ALA A 71 0.82 -5.46 -6.25
C ALA A 71 0.35 -4.60 -7.44
N THR A 72 -0.82 -4.86 -8.05
CA THR A 72 -1.34 -4.00 -9.14
C THR A 72 -1.73 -2.59 -8.70
N PRO A 73 -2.34 -2.35 -7.51
CA PRO A 73 -2.80 -1.00 -7.17
C PRO A 73 -1.66 0.03 -7.07
N PRO A 74 -0.47 -0.29 -6.49
CA PRO A 74 0.69 0.61 -6.51
C PRO A 74 1.20 1.00 -7.91
N TYR A 75 1.07 0.11 -8.89
CA TYR A 75 1.51 0.34 -10.26
C TYR A 75 0.43 0.93 -11.16
N ASN A 76 -0.82 0.98 -10.67
CA ASN A 76 -1.99 1.34 -11.48
C ASN A 76 -2.06 0.49 -12.77
N ALA A 77 -1.79 -0.81 -12.65
CA ALA A 77 -1.81 -1.75 -13.77
C ALA A 77 -3.16 -2.48 -13.86
N ASP A 78 -3.75 -2.57 -15.05
CA ASP A 78 -5.09 -3.15 -15.28
C ASP A 78 -5.12 -4.33 -16.27
N PHE A 79 -3.94 -4.83 -16.67
CA PHE A 79 -3.75 -6.04 -17.51
C PHE A 79 -4.46 -6.00 -18.88
N ASP A 80 -4.78 -4.82 -19.41
CA ASP A 80 -5.43 -4.65 -20.72
C ASP A 80 -4.44 -4.58 -21.91
N GLY A 81 -3.14 -4.66 -21.63
CA GLY A 81 -2.08 -4.41 -22.61
C GLY A 81 -0.90 -3.58 -22.09
N ASP A 82 -0.92 -3.23 -20.80
CA ASP A 82 0.13 -2.49 -20.11
C ASP A 82 1.56 -2.99 -20.38
N LYS A 83 2.47 -2.02 -20.56
CA LYS A 83 3.92 -2.25 -20.68
C LYS A 83 4.61 -1.78 -19.41
N MET A 84 5.45 -2.64 -18.87
CA MET A 84 6.19 -2.39 -17.63
C MET A 84 7.69 -2.44 -17.92
N ASN A 85 8.44 -1.51 -17.31
CA ASN A 85 9.89 -1.46 -17.45
C ASN A 85 10.57 -2.30 -16.36
N MET A 86 11.63 -3.02 -16.72
CA MET A 86 12.48 -3.75 -15.79
C MET A 86 13.90 -3.19 -15.84
N HIS A 87 14.44 -2.84 -14.68
CA HIS A 87 15.81 -2.38 -14.51
C HIS A 87 16.56 -3.40 -13.66
N VAL A 88 17.75 -3.78 -14.09
CA VAL A 88 18.59 -4.75 -13.38
C VAL A 88 19.75 -4.01 -12.72
N PRO A 89 19.82 -3.95 -11.38
CA PRO A 89 20.95 -3.33 -10.68
C PRO A 89 22.24 -4.13 -10.97
N GLN A 90 23.32 -3.42 -11.27
CA GLN A 90 24.62 -4.05 -11.57
C GLN A 90 25.53 -4.14 -10.33
N ASN A 91 25.40 -3.20 -9.40
CA ASN A 91 26.24 -3.11 -8.20
C ASN A 91 25.59 -3.84 -7.01
N GLU A 92 26.41 -4.50 -6.19
CA GLU A 92 25.94 -5.21 -4.99
C GLU A 92 25.37 -4.24 -3.94
N GLU A 93 25.91 -3.03 -3.84
CA GLU A 93 25.38 -1.99 -2.94
C GLU A 93 23.94 -1.61 -3.30
N THR A 94 23.68 -1.38 -4.59
CA THR A 94 22.33 -1.08 -5.09
C THR A 94 21.40 -2.28 -4.93
N HIS A 95 21.91 -3.50 -5.11
CA HIS A 95 21.15 -4.71 -4.85
C HIS A 95 20.74 -4.83 -3.38
N ALA A 96 21.65 -4.58 -2.44
CA ALA A 96 21.37 -4.56 -1.01
C ALA A 96 20.37 -3.46 -0.65
N GLU A 97 20.53 -2.25 -1.18
CA GLU A 97 19.61 -1.11 -0.95
C GLU A 97 18.19 -1.45 -1.42
N LEU A 98 18.04 -1.96 -2.65
CA LEU A 98 16.76 -2.34 -3.20
C LEU A 98 16.12 -3.50 -2.42
N SER A 99 16.92 -4.43 -1.91
CA SER A 99 16.43 -5.54 -1.08
C SER A 99 15.94 -5.06 0.30
N GLN A 100 16.56 -4.04 0.90
CA GLN A 100 16.22 -3.61 2.26
C GLN A 100 15.21 -2.46 2.30
N ILE A 101 15.19 -1.61 1.27
CA ILE A 101 14.36 -0.39 1.26
C ILE A 101 13.20 -0.53 0.28
N ALA A 102 13.49 -0.84 -0.99
CA ALA A 102 12.50 -0.80 -2.06
C ALA A 102 11.76 -2.13 -2.26
N TRP A 103 12.00 -3.16 -1.45
CA TRP A 103 11.35 -4.46 -1.61
C TRP A 103 9.84 -4.37 -1.34
N VAL A 104 9.02 -4.89 -2.26
CA VAL A 104 7.55 -4.90 -2.24
C VAL A 104 6.91 -5.18 -0.87
N PRO A 105 7.27 -6.23 -0.09
CA PRO A 105 6.66 -6.50 1.21
C PRO A 105 6.94 -5.40 2.25
N ARG A 106 8.00 -4.60 2.08
CA ARG A 106 8.32 -3.45 2.95
C ARG A 106 7.58 -2.18 2.55
N GLN A 107 6.94 -2.19 1.39
CA GLN A 107 6.23 -1.05 0.82
C GLN A 107 4.70 -1.25 0.87
N ILE A 108 4.16 -2.13 1.73
CA ILE A 108 2.71 -2.36 1.80
C ILE A 108 1.92 -1.10 2.20
N ILE A 109 2.51 -0.25 3.04
CA ILE A 109 1.89 0.96 3.59
C ILE A 109 2.40 2.19 2.83
N SER A 110 1.49 3.02 2.30
CA SER A 110 1.89 4.28 1.66
C SER A 110 2.31 5.32 2.69
N PRO A 111 3.44 6.01 2.47
CA PRO A 111 3.88 7.12 3.33
C PRO A 111 2.99 8.36 3.22
N GLN A 112 2.18 8.48 2.15
CA GLN A 112 1.32 9.64 1.93
C GLN A 112 0.12 9.64 2.88
N ALA A 113 -0.49 8.48 3.07
CA ALA A 113 -1.75 8.36 3.81
C ALA A 113 -1.66 7.45 5.04
N ASN A 114 -0.50 6.83 5.31
CA ASN A 114 -0.31 5.79 6.33
C ASN A 114 -1.36 4.67 6.25
N LYS A 115 -1.79 4.36 5.01
CA LYS A 115 -2.80 3.34 4.70
C LYS A 115 -2.18 2.24 3.84
N PRO A 116 -2.62 0.98 3.99
CA PRO A 116 -2.18 -0.09 3.12
C PRO A 116 -2.64 0.19 1.69
N VAL A 117 -1.71 0.14 0.74
CA VAL A 117 -2.00 0.27 -0.71
C VAL A 117 -2.16 -1.10 -1.36
N MET A 118 -1.41 -2.08 -0.86
CA MET A 118 -1.57 -3.48 -1.28
C MET A 118 -2.63 -4.13 -0.40
N GLY A 119 -3.61 -4.77 -1.04
CA GLY A 119 -4.73 -5.42 -0.38
C GLY A 119 -5.26 -6.58 -1.19
N ILE A 120 -6.19 -7.31 -0.59
CA ILE A 120 -6.87 -8.43 -1.22
C ILE A 120 -7.82 -7.88 -2.29
N VAL A 121 -7.54 -8.21 -3.55
CA VAL A 121 -8.38 -7.81 -4.69
C VAL A 121 -9.26 -9.00 -5.10
N GLN A 122 -10.56 -8.69 -5.19
CA GLN A 122 -11.75 -9.40 -5.69
C GLN A 122 -11.85 -10.94 -5.65
N ASP A 123 -10.84 -11.72 -6.03
CA ASP A 123 -11.01 -13.17 -6.29
C ASP A 123 -10.10 -14.09 -5.45
N THR A 124 -9.33 -13.57 -4.50
CA THR A 124 -8.37 -14.34 -3.69
C THR A 124 -8.95 -14.98 -2.43
N LEU A 125 -10.28 -14.99 -2.31
CA LEU A 125 -11.01 -15.64 -1.22
C LEU A 125 -11.20 -17.13 -1.54
N CYS A 126 -10.12 -17.91 -1.64
CA CYS A 126 -10.25 -19.36 -1.56
C CYS A 126 -8.94 -20.09 -1.21
N GLU A 127 -9.16 -21.18 -0.48
CA GLU A 127 -8.26 -22.28 -0.11
C GLU A 127 -7.35 -22.08 1.11
N TYR A 128 -7.60 -22.95 2.09
CA TYR A 128 -6.91 -23.06 3.36
C TYR A 128 -5.61 -23.84 3.16
N PRO A 129 -4.44 -23.29 3.49
CA PRO A 129 -3.14 -23.86 3.12
C PRO A 129 -2.77 -25.15 3.87
N ASP A 130 -3.45 -25.50 4.96
CA ASP A 130 -3.07 -26.61 5.86
C ASP A 130 -4.11 -27.74 5.99
N GLY A 131 -5.23 -27.69 5.25
CA GLY A 131 -6.21 -28.79 5.14
C GLY A 131 -6.94 -29.20 6.45
N SER A 132 -6.54 -28.71 7.62
CA SER A 132 -7.16 -28.99 8.91
C SER A 132 -8.37 -28.06 9.17
N ILE A 133 -9.56 -28.55 8.86
CA ILE A 133 -10.80 -27.82 9.12
C ILE A 133 -11.03 -27.75 10.65
N PRO A 134 -11.22 -26.56 11.25
CA PRO A 134 -11.46 -26.45 12.68
C PRO A 134 -12.83 -26.98 13.06
N LEU A 135 -13.04 -27.20 14.36
CA LEU A 135 -14.33 -27.64 14.88
C LEU A 135 -15.45 -26.68 14.45
N PRO A 136 -16.58 -27.20 13.93
CA PRO A 136 -17.71 -26.39 13.52
C PRO A 136 -18.31 -25.63 14.71
N ALA A 137 -18.73 -24.37 14.52
CA ALA A 137 -19.35 -23.57 15.58
C ALA A 137 -20.67 -24.17 16.09
N ILE A 138 -21.40 -24.86 15.21
CA ILE A 138 -22.64 -25.55 15.57
C ILE A 138 -22.41 -27.03 15.33
N ILE A 139 -22.55 -27.84 16.38
CA ILE A 139 -22.25 -29.29 16.32
C ILE A 139 -23.53 -30.12 16.11
N LYS A 140 -24.68 -29.64 16.58
CA LYS A 140 -25.98 -30.31 16.47
C LYS A 140 -27.06 -29.33 15.98
N PRO A 141 -28.07 -29.77 15.20
CA PRO A 141 -28.29 -31.14 14.69
C PRO A 141 -27.37 -31.55 13.53
N LYS A 142 -26.67 -30.60 12.91
CA LYS A 142 -25.64 -30.86 11.89
C LYS A 142 -24.41 -30.00 12.18
N PRO A 143 -23.19 -30.48 11.88
CA PRO A 143 -21.98 -29.68 11.95
C PRO A 143 -22.07 -28.53 10.92
N LEU A 144 -22.10 -27.28 11.38
CA LEU A 144 -22.11 -26.10 10.53
C LEU A 144 -21.00 -25.14 10.94
N TRP A 145 -20.24 -24.69 9.93
CA TRP A 145 -19.25 -23.63 10.07
C TRP A 145 -19.90 -22.28 9.81
N THR A 146 -19.54 -21.29 10.62
CA THR A 146 -19.93 -19.91 10.33
C THR A 146 -19.02 -19.33 9.26
N GLY A 147 -19.56 -18.44 8.42
CA GLY A 147 -18.74 -17.68 7.47
C GLY A 147 -17.61 -16.90 8.16
N LYS A 148 -17.78 -16.52 9.44
CA LYS A 148 -16.73 -15.87 10.25
C LYS A 148 -15.58 -16.81 10.60
N GLN A 149 -15.86 -18.09 10.88
CA GLN A 149 -14.81 -19.09 11.08
C GLN A 149 -14.06 -19.34 9.78
N LEU A 150 -14.78 -19.52 8.67
CA LEU A 150 -14.17 -19.74 7.35
C LEU A 150 -13.33 -18.55 6.89
N LEU A 151 -13.81 -17.32 7.11
CA LEU A 151 -13.08 -16.10 6.78
C LEU A 151 -11.82 -15.93 7.66
N SER A 152 -11.91 -16.24 8.95
CA SER A 152 -10.75 -16.19 9.86
C SER A 152 -9.67 -17.20 9.48
N LEU A 153 -10.06 -18.36 8.93
CA LEU A 153 -9.14 -19.39 8.44
C LEU A 153 -8.54 -19.00 7.09
N SER A 154 -9.38 -18.55 6.15
CA SER A 154 -8.97 -18.20 4.80
C SER A 154 -8.03 -17.00 4.77
N LEU A 155 -8.25 -16.00 5.62
CA LEU A 155 -7.37 -14.82 5.69
C LEU A 155 -6.07 -15.07 6.46
N CYS A 156 -5.86 -16.28 7.01
CA CYS A 156 -4.70 -16.63 7.83
C CYS A 156 -4.38 -15.56 8.89
N ILE A 157 -5.41 -15.02 9.56
CA ILE A 157 -5.22 -13.90 10.50
C ILE A 157 -4.31 -14.39 11.65
N PRO A 158 -3.12 -13.78 11.85
CA PRO A 158 -2.23 -14.18 12.93
C PRO A 158 -2.92 -14.14 14.29
N ARG A 159 -2.72 -15.19 15.09
CA ARG A 159 -3.26 -15.25 16.46
C ARG A 159 -2.70 -14.09 17.27
N GLY A 160 -3.56 -13.34 17.96
CA GLY A 160 -3.19 -12.19 18.79
C GLY A 160 -3.51 -10.82 18.20
N ILE A 161 -3.98 -10.74 16.95
CA ILE A 161 -4.45 -9.48 16.37
C ILE A 161 -5.90 -9.22 16.80
N ASN A 162 -6.15 -8.09 17.46
CA ASN A 162 -7.48 -7.63 17.86
C ASN A 162 -7.89 -6.43 17.00
N ILE A 163 -8.87 -6.61 16.11
CA ILE A 163 -9.43 -5.53 15.30
C ILE A 163 -10.84 -5.21 15.81
N ARG A 164 -11.08 -3.95 16.16
CA ARG A 164 -12.42 -3.42 16.43
C ARG A 164 -12.73 -2.38 15.37
N ILE A 165 -13.62 -2.73 14.43
CA ILE A 165 -14.11 -1.77 13.45
C ILE A 165 -15.14 -0.89 14.17
N GLY A 166 -14.73 0.33 14.53
CA GLY A 166 -15.63 1.32 15.14
C GLY A 166 -16.59 1.88 14.10
N GLY A 167 -17.81 1.33 14.04
CA GLY A 167 -18.90 1.98 13.32
C GLY A 167 -19.41 3.18 14.10
N MET A 168 -19.70 4.28 13.40
CA MET A 168 -20.34 5.51 13.91
C MET A 168 -21.79 5.30 14.41
N ASN A 169 -22.16 4.13 14.93
CA ASN A 169 -23.38 3.91 15.68
C ASN A 169 -23.27 2.62 16.51
N GLY A 170 -23.17 2.78 17.83
CA GLY A 170 -23.68 1.84 18.84
C GLY A 170 -23.28 0.36 18.79
N ARG A 171 -22.38 -0.03 19.70
CA ARG A 171 -22.29 -1.34 20.37
C ARG A 171 -22.48 -2.61 19.53
N ILE A 172 -21.36 -3.27 19.19
CA ILE A 172 -21.25 -4.74 19.32
C ILE A 172 -19.91 -5.07 19.98
N VAL A 173 -19.95 -5.43 21.26
CA VAL A 173 -18.81 -6.01 21.97
C VAL A 173 -18.78 -7.49 21.62
N LYS A 174 -17.79 -7.94 20.85
CA LYS A 174 -17.41 -9.36 20.81
C LYS A 174 -15.93 -9.50 21.13
N ARG A 175 -15.67 -9.98 22.35
CA ARG A 175 -14.40 -10.55 22.76
C ARG A 175 -14.25 -11.85 21.97
N VAL A 176 -13.33 -11.92 21.01
CA VAL A 176 -12.87 -13.21 20.47
C VAL A 176 -11.85 -13.72 21.48
N GLY A 177 -12.37 -14.31 22.55
CA GLY A 177 -11.62 -15.28 23.35
C GLY A 177 -11.81 -16.64 22.69
N LEU A 178 -10.75 -17.45 22.74
CA LEU A 178 -10.79 -18.87 22.43
C LEU A 178 -11.97 -19.56 23.12
#